data_AF-A0A829Z9W1-F1
#
_entry.id   AF-A0A829Z9W1-F1
#
_cell.length_a   1.000
_cell.length_b   1.000
_cell.length_c   1.000
_cell.angle_alpha   90.00
_cell.angle_beta   90.00
_cell.angle_gamma   90.00
#
_symmetry.space_group_name_H-M   'P 1'
#
loop_
_entity.id
_entity.type
_entity.pdbx_description
1 polymer ?
#
loop_
_entity_poly.entity_id
_entity_poly.type
_entity_poly.pdbx_seq_one_letter_code
_entity_poly.pdbx_strand_id
1 'polypeptide(L)'
;MDKDKEILTPSVIVEYREGKAYGVLEFVNSMIRYANERFLTFEILRDETEGLKIPKSAVTEKEFFVIDKAYITNSGADSNMGFMKQTVGEDGSTDAKFVNCTIYYQDDQFAYVDPKEENFSTSEKLLSAGDLLIRTDSAEVYPVGQLESLKGVYNINKGYTIFRQIQILYENEEYCIVKEGTSYGLSVYDHIVLNAETVDEDEVIYD
;
A
#
# COMPACT_ATOMS: atom_id res chain seq x y z
N MET A 1 -41.67 16.07 -28.61
CA MET A 1 -40.27 16.50 -28.60
C MET A 1 -39.55 15.50 -27.73
N ASP A 2 -38.62 14.76 -28.30
CA ASP A 2 -37.93 13.65 -27.66
C ASP A 2 -37.30 14.14 -26.35
N LYS A 3 -37.74 13.61 -25.20
CA LYS A 3 -37.17 13.94 -23.86
C LYS A 3 -35.88 13.16 -23.60
N ASP A 4 -35.50 12.28 -24.51
CA ASP A 4 -34.34 11.41 -24.37
C ASP A 4 -33.10 12.10 -24.95
N LYS A 5 -32.26 12.69 -24.08
CA LYS A 5 -30.77 12.75 -24.18
C LYS A 5 -30.07 13.86 -23.37
N GLU A 6 -30.76 14.66 -22.56
CA GLU A 6 -30.06 15.67 -21.74
C GLU A 6 -29.88 15.20 -20.30
N ILE A 7 -28.63 14.83 -19.96
CA ILE A 7 -28.16 14.64 -18.58
C ILE A 7 -27.82 16.03 -18.02
N LEU A 8 -28.36 16.36 -16.86
CA LEU A 8 -28.07 17.60 -16.14
C LEU A 8 -27.47 17.28 -14.77
N THR A 9 -26.32 17.89 -14.48
CA THR A 9 -25.62 17.73 -13.20
C THR A 9 -25.80 18.99 -12.37
N PRO A 10 -26.64 19.00 -11.31
CA PRO A 10 -26.80 20.14 -10.41
C PRO A 10 -25.66 20.22 -9.38
N SER A 11 -25.43 21.40 -8.81
CA SER A 11 -24.73 21.50 -7.53
C SER A 11 -25.65 21.08 -6.40
N VAL A 12 -25.09 20.49 -5.34
CA VAL A 12 -25.85 20.01 -4.18
C VAL A 12 -25.39 20.78 -2.95
N ILE A 13 -26.35 21.38 -2.24
CA ILE A 13 -26.14 21.95 -0.90
C ILE A 13 -27.07 21.28 0.10
N VAL A 14 -26.64 21.23 1.36
CA VAL A 14 -27.46 20.72 2.47
C VAL A 14 -27.99 21.89 3.27
N GLU A 15 -29.31 22.00 3.37
CA GLU A 15 -29.97 22.98 4.22
C GLU A 15 -30.66 22.31 5.41
N TYR A 16 -30.55 22.92 6.58
CA TYR A 16 -31.25 22.49 7.77
C TYR A 16 -32.50 23.34 8.00
N ARG A 17 -33.67 22.72 8.02
CA ARG A 17 -34.96 23.39 8.31
C ARG A 17 -35.72 22.58 9.35
N GLU A 18 -36.12 23.22 10.45
CA GLU A 18 -36.87 22.59 11.56
C GLU A 18 -36.19 21.30 12.09
N GLY A 19 -34.86 21.30 12.18
CA GLY A 19 -34.10 20.14 12.66
C GLY A 19 -33.98 18.98 11.66
N LYS A 20 -34.43 19.15 10.41
CA LYS A 20 -34.28 18.17 9.33
C LYS A 20 -33.32 18.69 8.26
N ALA A 21 -32.51 17.78 7.72
CA ALA A 21 -31.62 18.07 6.59
C ALA A 21 -32.36 17.86 5.25
N TYR A 22 -32.19 18.79 4.33
CA TYR A 22 -32.73 18.76 2.97
C TYR A 22 -31.58 18.92 1.97
N GLY A 23 -31.48 18.01 1.00
CA GLY A 23 -30.61 18.18 -0.16
C GLY A 23 -31.26 19.11 -1.17
N VAL A 24 -30.65 20.25 -1.43
CA VAL A 24 -31.11 21.23 -2.42
C VAL A 24 -30.26 21.07 -3.67
N LEU A 25 -30.92 20.75 -4.78
CA LEU A 25 -30.30 20.64 -6.10
C LEU A 25 -30.44 22.00 -6.80
N GLU A 26 -29.32 22.68 -7.00
CA GLU A 26 -29.28 23.96 -7.71
C GLU A 26 -28.89 23.75 -9.16
N PHE A 27 -29.69 24.29 -10.08
CA PHE A 27 -29.43 24.22 -11.51
C PHE A 27 -29.28 25.64 -12.07
N VAL A 28 -28.27 25.84 -12.90
CA VAL A 28 -28.03 27.13 -13.58
C VAL A 28 -29.02 27.36 -14.72
N ASN A 29 -29.44 26.30 -15.41
CA ASN A 29 -30.35 26.34 -16.57
C ASN A 29 -31.38 25.20 -16.49
N SER A 30 -32.42 25.27 -17.32
CA SER A 30 -33.39 24.17 -17.55
C SER A 30 -34.28 23.77 -16.36
N MET A 31 -34.22 24.45 -15.20
CA MET A 31 -35.14 24.25 -14.06
C MET A 31 -36.63 24.35 -14.45
N ILE A 32 -36.96 25.28 -15.36
CA ILE A 32 -38.32 25.47 -15.85
C ILE A 32 -38.90 24.21 -16.50
N ARG A 33 -38.06 23.32 -17.04
CA ARG A 33 -38.48 22.07 -17.68
C ARG A 33 -38.99 21.04 -16.67
N TYR A 34 -38.56 21.16 -15.42
CA TYR A 34 -38.89 20.25 -14.32
C TYR A 34 -39.86 20.88 -13.30
N ALA A 35 -40.15 22.18 -13.42
CA ALA A 35 -40.99 22.93 -12.48
C ALA A 35 -42.43 22.41 -12.35
N ASN A 36 -42.95 21.73 -13.39
CA ASN A 36 -44.28 21.12 -13.38
C ASN A 36 -44.28 19.64 -12.97
N GLU A 37 -43.11 19.04 -12.76
CA GLU A 37 -43.00 17.63 -12.38
C GLU A 37 -43.05 17.51 -10.85
N ARG A 38 -44.01 16.75 -10.32
CA ARG A 38 -44.15 16.54 -8.87
C ARG A 38 -43.08 15.60 -8.32
N PHE A 39 -42.54 14.74 -9.17
CA PHE A 39 -41.53 13.75 -8.82
C PHE A 39 -40.44 13.77 -9.89
N LEU A 40 -39.20 13.71 -9.44
CA LEU A 40 -38.03 13.63 -10.29
C LEU A 40 -37.30 12.33 -9.99
N THR A 41 -36.96 11.59 -11.05
CA THR A 41 -36.00 10.50 -10.95
C THR A 41 -34.62 11.10 -11.17
N PHE A 42 -33.72 10.88 -10.21
CA PHE A 42 -32.33 11.31 -10.30
C PHE A 42 -31.43 10.18 -9.82
N GLU A 43 -30.19 10.20 -10.29
CA GLU A 43 -29.12 9.29 -9.87
C GLU A 43 -28.09 10.09 -9.08
N ILE A 44 -27.64 9.54 -7.96
CA ILE A 44 -26.53 10.09 -7.20
C ILE A 44 -25.29 9.32 -7.61
N LEU A 45 -24.40 9.98 -8.35
CA LEU A 45 -23.07 9.46 -8.61
C LEU A 45 -22.22 9.77 -7.37
N ARG A 46 -21.84 8.73 -6.64
CA ARG A 46 -20.91 8.81 -5.52
C ARG A 46 -19.59 8.21 -5.98
N ASP A 47 -18.48 8.86 -5.65
CA ASP A 47 -17.17 8.21 -5.74
C ASP A 47 -17.16 7.11 -4.67
N GLU A 48 -17.53 5.90 -5.06
CA GLU A 48 -17.43 4.72 -4.21
C GLU A 48 -15.99 4.21 -4.28
N THR A 49 -15.27 4.38 -3.19
CA THR A 49 -13.96 3.75 -3.02
C THR A 49 -14.16 2.36 -2.42
N GLU A 50 -13.90 1.32 -3.19
CA GLU A 50 -13.93 -0.07 -2.73
C GLU A 50 -12.56 -0.51 -2.18
N GLY A 51 -12.57 -1.27 -1.08
CA GLY A 51 -11.39 -1.84 -0.44
C GLY A 51 -11.62 -2.20 1.02
N LEU A 52 -10.55 -2.57 1.73
CA LEU A 52 -10.61 -2.93 3.15
C LEU A 52 -10.70 -1.67 4.01
N LYS A 53 -11.73 -1.59 4.86
CA LYS A 53 -11.84 -0.55 5.87
C LYS A 53 -11.07 -0.93 7.12
N ILE A 54 -10.06 -0.14 7.48
CA ILE A 54 -9.25 -0.31 8.69
C ILE A 54 -9.28 0.96 9.56
N PRO A 55 -9.13 0.87 10.90
CA PRO A 55 -9.01 2.05 11.76
C PRO A 55 -7.78 2.88 11.37
N LYS A 56 -7.89 4.21 11.44
CA LYS A 56 -6.75 5.09 11.17
C LYS A 56 -5.59 4.85 12.15
N SER A 57 -5.92 4.50 13.39
CA SER A 57 -4.96 4.17 14.46
C SER A 57 -4.16 2.89 14.21
N ALA A 58 -4.59 2.02 13.30
CA ALA A 58 -3.86 0.79 12.96
C ALA A 58 -2.70 1.04 11.97
N VAL A 59 -2.66 2.23 11.34
CA VAL A 59 -1.68 2.57 10.31
C VAL A 59 -0.37 2.99 10.96
N THR A 60 0.72 2.39 10.49
CA THR A 60 2.10 2.73 10.88
C THR A 60 2.99 2.86 9.65
N GLU A 61 4.24 3.26 9.85
CA GLU A 61 5.26 3.39 8.82
C GLU A 61 6.51 2.58 9.19
N LYS A 62 7.13 1.97 8.19
CA LYS A 62 8.40 1.25 8.31
C LYS A 62 9.33 1.67 7.17
N GLU A 63 10.62 1.84 7.47
CA GLU A 63 11.63 2.19 6.48
C GLU A 63 12.09 0.96 5.69
N PHE A 64 12.23 1.12 4.38
CA PHE A 64 12.67 0.08 3.45
C PHE A 64 13.83 0.57 2.60
N PHE A 65 14.77 -0.32 2.27
CA PHE A 65 15.72 -0.06 1.20
C PHE A 65 15.00 0.02 -0.14
N VAL A 66 15.36 1.04 -0.93
CA VAL A 66 14.87 1.24 -2.30
C VAL A 66 15.93 0.77 -3.27
N ILE A 67 15.62 -0.28 -4.03
CA ILE A 67 16.55 -0.92 -4.95
C ILE A 67 15.92 -0.93 -6.34
N ASP A 68 16.67 -0.54 -7.37
CA ASP A 68 16.20 -0.62 -8.76
C ASP A 68 15.80 -2.08 -9.08
N LYS A 69 14.56 -2.26 -9.55
CA LYS A 69 14.00 -3.57 -9.84
C LYS A 69 14.82 -4.36 -10.86
N ALA A 70 15.63 -3.70 -11.69
CA ALA A 70 16.54 -4.33 -12.64
C ALA A 70 17.61 -5.21 -11.97
N TYR A 71 17.84 -5.04 -10.66
CA TYR A 71 18.78 -5.86 -9.88
C TYR A 71 18.13 -7.08 -9.21
N ILE A 72 16.80 -7.21 -9.27
CA ILE A 72 16.11 -8.40 -8.78
C ILE A 72 16.50 -9.59 -9.64
N THR A 73 16.87 -10.68 -9.00
CA THR A 73 17.11 -11.97 -9.64
C THR A 73 16.27 -13.06 -8.98
N ASN A 74 15.97 -14.11 -9.73
CA ASN A 74 15.17 -15.23 -9.24
C ASN A 74 16.01 -16.52 -9.26
N SER A 75 16.04 -17.24 -8.14
CA SER A 75 16.69 -18.55 -8.04
C SER A 75 15.66 -19.69 -8.13
N GLY A 76 15.13 -19.90 -9.34
CA GLY A 76 14.22 -21.00 -9.63
C GLY A 76 12.74 -20.61 -9.51
N ALA A 77 12.04 -21.09 -8.47
CA ALA A 77 10.61 -20.88 -8.31
C ALA A 77 10.28 -19.39 -8.03
N ASP A 78 9.12 -18.92 -8.50
CA ASP A 78 8.67 -17.51 -8.40
C ASP A 78 8.69 -16.91 -6.98
N SER A 79 8.76 -17.74 -5.94
CA SER A 79 8.84 -17.32 -4.54
C SER A 79 10.26 -17.04 -4.01
N ASN A 80 11.31 -17.24 -4.82
CA ASN A 80 12.71 -17.06 -4.39
C ASN A 80 13.38 -15.87 -5.10
N MET A 81 12.81 -14.68 -4.91
CA MET A 81 13.39 -13.43 -5.37
C MET A 81 14.51 -12.96 -4.45
N GLY A 82 15.48 -12.25 -5.00
CA GLY A 82 16.60 -11.74 -4.23
C GLY A 82 17.54 -10.93 -5.09
N PHE A 83 18.77 -10.76 -4.62
CA PHE A 83 19.78 -9.94 -5.28
C PHE A 83 21.12 -10.66 -5.32
N MET A 84 21.94 -10.36 -6.34
CA MET A 84 23.34 -10.77 -6.36
C MET A 84 24.16 -9.72 -5.61
N LYS A 85 24.60 -10.03 -4.39
CA LYS A 85 25.47 -9.17 -3.59
C LYS A 85 26.93 -9.44 -3.92
N GLN A 86 27.71 -8.38 -4.15
CA GLN A 86 29.15 -8.47 -4.27
C GLN A 86 29.79 -8.85 -2.93
N THR A 87 30.68 -9.82 -2.94
CA THR A 87 31.50 -10.21 -1.80
C THR A 87 32.98 -10.02 -2.12
N VAL A 88 33.77 -9.66 -1.13
CA VAL A 88 35.22 -9.48 -1.27
C VAL A 88 35.93 -10.56 -0.47
N GLY A 89 36.77 -11.36 -1.13
CA GLY A 89 37.62 -12.37 -0.50
C GLY A 89 38.80 -11.72 0.23
N GLU A 90 39.45 -12.49 1.11
CA GLU A 90 40.62 -12.01 1.88
C GLU A 90 41.80 -11.58 0.98
N ASP A 91 41.88 -12.13 -0.24
CA ASP A 91 42.87 -11.80 -1.26
C ASP A 91 42.51 -10.57 -2.11
N GLY A 92 41.38 -9.91 -1.82
CA GLY A 92 40.85 -8.78 -2.58
C GLY A 92 40.13 -9.17 -3.87
N SER A 93 39.94 -10.48 -4.12
CA SER A 93 39.08 -10.94 -5.22
C SER A 93 37.62 -10.58 -4.93
N THR A 94 36.85 -10.36 -5.99
CA THR A 94 35.42 -10.04 -5.90
C THR A 94 34.62 -11.18 -6.49
N ASP A 95 33.58 -11.60 -5.79
CA ASP A 95 32.64 -12.65 -6.19
C ASP A 95 31.19 -12.15 -5.99
N ALA A 96 30.20 -12.91 -6.46
CA ALA A 96 28.80 -12.60 -6.31
C ALA A 96 28.05 -13.70 -5.56
N LYS A 97 27.40 -13.34 -4.46
CA LYS A 97 26.57 -14.23 -3.65
C LYS A 97 25.10 -13.86 -3.81
N PHE A 98 24.26 -14.84 -4.15
CA PHE A 98 22.82 -14.64 -4.13
C PHE A 98 22.31 -14.51 -2.69
N VAL A 99 21.51 -13.48 -2.45
CA VAL A 99 20.83 -13.21 -1.17
C VAL A 99 19.32 -13.20 -1.43
N ASN A 100 18.62 -14.22 -0.93
CA ASN A 100 17.16 -14.30 -0.97
C ASN A 100 16.60 -13.22 -0.02
N CYS A 101 15.77 -12.31 -0.53
CA CYS A 101 15.19 -11.20 0.23
C CYS A 101 13.69 -11.12 -0.02
N THR A 102 12.94 -10.75 1.00
CA THR A 102 11.50 -10.53 0.87
C THR A 102 11.25 -9.19 0.18
N ILE A 103 10.59 -9.21 -0.97
CA ILE A 103 10.16 -8.00 -1.68
C ILE A 103 8.79 -7.58 -1.15
N TYR A 104 8.77 -6.60 -0.24
CA TYR A 104 7.53 -6.14 0.42
C TYR A 104 6.64 -5.34 -0.53
N TYR A 105 7.23 -4.60 -1.45
CA TYR A 105 6.53 -3.83 -2.46
C TYR A 105 7.41 -3.65 -3.69
N GLN A 106 6.78 -3.52 -4.85
CA GLN A 106 7.45 -3.20 -6.10
C GLN A 106 6.55 -2.26 -6.89
N ASP A 107 7.14 -1.18 -7.40
CA ASP A 107 6.50 -0.30 -8.37
C ASP A 107 7.09 -0.50 -9.78
N ASP A 108 6.90 0.48 -10.66
CA ASP A 108 7.39 0.44 -12.03
C ASP A 108 8.93 0.52 -12.15
N GLN A 109 9.64 0.96 -11.11
CA GLN A 109 11.08 1.20 -11.13
C GLN A 109 11.83 0.51 -10.00
N PHE A 110 11.24 0.41 -8.81
CA PHE A 110 11.92 0.03 -7.59
C PHE A 110 11.25 -1.15 -6.87
N ALA A 111 12.07 -1.84 -6.09
CA ALA A 111 11.69 -2.85 -5.12
C ALA A 111 12.09 -2.39 -3.72
N TYR A 112 11.24 -2.75 -2.76
CA TYR A 112 11.34 -2.31 -1.37
C TYR A 112 11.61 -3.52 -0.46
N VAL A 113 12.72 -3.45 0.27
CA VAL A 113 13.28 -4.57 1.05
C VAL A 113 13.60 -4.13 2.46
N ASP A 114 13.30 -4.96 3.46
CA ASP A 114 13.49 -4.59 4.87
C ASP A 114 14.98 -4.55 5.27
N PRO A 115 15.51 -3.42 5.76
CA PRO A 115 16.89 -3.28 6.25
C PRO A 115 17.22 -4.11 7.49
N LYS A 116 16.19 -4.67 8.14
CA LYS A 116 16.30 -5.53 9.31
C LYS A 116 16.09 -7.00 8.98
N GLU A 117 15.83 -7.37 7.72
CA GLU A 117 15.64 -8.77 7.36
C GLU A 117 16.95 -9.55 7.56
N GLU A 118 16.86 -10.66 8.31
CA GLU A 118 18.00 -11.48 8.71
C GLU A 118 17.92 -12.89 8.12
N ASN A 119 19.08 -13.46 7.87
CA ASN A 119 19.17 -14.87 7.55
C ASN A 119 18.77 -15.72 8.77
N PHE A 120 17.76 -16.57 8.60
CA PHE A 120 17.23 -17.42 9.66
C PHE A 120 18.29 -18.31 10.36
N SER A 121 19.36 -18.72 9.65
CA SER A 121 20.38 -19.61 10.19
C SER A 121 21.58 -18.89 10.81
N THR A 122 21.89 -17.67 10.37
CA THR A 122 23.09 -16.95 10.83
C THR A 122 22.79 -15.69 11.64
N SER A 123 21.53 -15.22 11.65
CA SER A 123 21.12 -13.92 12.22
C SER A 123 21.90 -12.73 11.65
N GLU A 124 22.51 -12.90 10.47
CA GLU A 124 23.15 -11.80 9.76
C GLU A 124 22.13 -11.10 8.88
N LYS A 125 22.19 -9.76 8.85
CA LYS A 125 21.39 -8.97 7.91
C LYS A 125 21.64 -9.42 6.48
N LEU A 126 20.55 -9.61 5.74
CA LEU A 126 20.62 -10.00 4.33
C LEU A 126 21.31 -8.91 3.50
N LEU A 127 20.88 -7.66 3.71
CA LEU A 127 21.44 -6.46 3.11
C LEU A 127 21.80 -5.42 4.17
N SER A 128 22.86 -4.66 3.92
CA SER A 128 23.29 -3.52 4.73
C SER A 128 23.59 -2.31 3.84
N ALA A 129 23.47 -1.11 4.41
CA ALA A 129 23.87 0.10 3.70
C ALA A 129 25.36 0.03 3.33
N GLY A 130 25.68 0.33 2.07
CA GLY A 130 27.01 0.18 1.49
C GLY A 130 27.26 -1.15 0.79
N ASP A 131 26.36 -2.14 0.92
CA ASP A 131 26.41 -3.35 0.09
C ASP A 131 26.29 -2.97 -1.40
N LEU A 132 27.03 -3.67 -2.26
CA LEU A 132 26.96 -3.48 -3.71
C LEU A 132 26.20 -4.65 -4.34
N LEU A 133 25.16 -4.33 -5.09
CA LEU A 133 24.39 -5.31 -5.87
C LEU A 133 24.90 -5.34 -7.31
N ILE A 134 25.03 -6.52 -7.88
CA ILE A 134 25.53 -6.73 -9.25
C ILE A 134 24.34 -7.13 -10.13
N ARG A 135 24.23 -6.50 -11.31
CA ARG A 135 23.22 -6.92 -12.29
C ARG A 135 23.64 -8.22 -12.96
N THR A 136 22.72 -9.15 -13.18
CA THR A 136 23.06 -10.49 -13.74
C THR A 136 23.46 -10.46 -15.22
N ASP A 137 23.08 -9.42 -15.95
CA ASP A 137 23.30 -9.27 -17.39
C ASP A 137 24.40 -8.23 -17.72
N SER A 138 25.03 -7.61 -16.72
CA SER A 138 26.07 -6.60 -16.92
C SER A 138 27.07 -6.53 -15.75
N ALA A 139 28.09 -5.69 -15.89
CA ALA A 139 29.02 -5.38 -14.80
C ALA A 139 28.62 -4.14 -13.99
N GLU A 140 27.38 -3.66 -14.15
CA GLU A 140 26.88 -2.52 -13.39
C GLU A 140 26.63 -2.91 -11.93
N VAL A 141 26.95 -1.96 -11.04
CA VAL A 141 26.76 -2.12 -9.60
C VAL A 141 25.79 -1.07 -9.06
N TYR A 142 24.98 -1.46 -8.07
CA TYR A 142 24.06 -0.59 -7.37
C TYR A 142 24.40 -0.55 -5.87
N PRO A 143 24.73 0.63 -5.31
CA PRO A 143 24.96 0.77 -3.87
C PRO A 143 23.64 0.78 -3.11
N VAL A 144 23.48 -0.13 -2.15
CA VAL A 144 22.35 -0.15 -1.21
C VAL A 144 22.50 0.99 -0.21
N GLY A 145 21.44 1.74 0.05
CA GLY A 145 21.45 2.76 1.10
C GLY A 145 20.34 3.80 1.03
N GLN A 146 19.68 3.95 -0.11
CA GLN A 146 18.46 4.78 -0.19
C GLN A 146 17.35 4.12 0.62
N LEU A 147 16.67 4.92 1.44
CA LEU A 147 15.56 4.51 2.29
C LEU A 147 14.30 5.29 1.92
N GLU A 148 13.16 4.61 1.95
CA GLU A 148 11.83 5.22 1.89
C GLU A 148 10.87 4.53 2.88
N SER A 149 9.95 5.32 3.43
CA SER A 149 8.92 4.80 4.34
C SER A 149 7.73 4.26 3.57
N LEU A 150 7.36 3.01 3.85
CA LEU A 150 6.09 2.45 3.40
C LEU A 150 5.08 2.45 4.54
N LYS A 151 3.83 2.78 4.22
CA LYS A 151 2.71 2.62 5.14
C LYS A 151 2.28 1.17 5.21
N GLY A 152 1.95 0.73 6.41
CA GLY A 152 1.46 -0.62 6.67
C GLY A 152 0.63 -0.71 7.93
N VAL A 153 0.28 -1.94 8.28
CA VAL A 153 -0.32 -2.30 9.56
C VAL A 153 0.35 -3.55 10.10
N TYR A 154 0.22 -3.80 11.40
CA TYR A 154 0.62 -5.08 11.98
C TYR A 154 -0.52 -6.08 11.93
N ASN A 155 -0.33 -7.14 11.14
CA ASN A 155 -1.19 -8.31 11.11
C ASN A 155 -0.76 -9.31 12.18
N ILE A 156 -1.70 -9.81 12.96
CA ILE A 156 -1.48 -10.87 13.95
C ILE A 156 -1.60 -12.20 13.22
N ASN A 157 -0.49 -12.92 13.10
CA ASN A 157 -0.44 -14.23 12.50
C ASN A 157 0.18 -15.21 13.50
N LYS A 158 -0.58 -16.23 13.93
CA LYS A 158 -0.11 -17.27 14.87
C LYS A 158 0.55 -16.72 16.14
N GLY A 159 0.05 -15.59 16.66
CA GLY A 159 0.50 -15.02 17.95
C GLY A 159 1.69 -14.07 17.85
N TYR A 160 2.10 -13.61 16.66
CA TYR A 160 3.08 -12.54 16.51
C TYR A 160 2.64 -11.52 15.44
N THR A 161 3.19 -10.31 15.53
CA THR A 161 2.93 -9.21 14.60
C THR A 161 3.79 -9.32 13.34
N ILE A 162 3.18 -9.16 12.17
CA ILE A 162 3.85 -9.10 10.87
C ILE A 162 3.45 -7.79 10.20
N PHE A 163 4.43 -7.01 9.76
CA PHE A 163 4.14 -5.82 8.96
C PHE A 163 3.54 -6.21 7.61
N ARG A 164 2.36 -5.65 7.28
CA ARG A 164 1.71 -5.77 5.97
C ARG A 164 1.61 -4.40 5.32
N GLN A 165 2.09 -4.28 4.10
CA GLN A 165 2.05 -3.04 3.34
C GLN A 165 0.61 -2.68 2.97
N ILE A 166 0.25 -1.40 3.03
CA ILE A 166 -1.07 -0.92 2.60
C ILE A 166 -0.97 0.20 1.57
N GLN A 167 -1.87 0.20 0.60
CA GLN A 167 -2.08 1.32 -0.32
C GLN A 167 -3.39 2.01 0.03
N ILE A 168 -3.33 3.23 0.55
CA ILE A 168 -4.51 4.00 0.98
C ILE A 168 -5.23 4.57 -0.24
N LEU A 169 -6.51 4.25 -0.39
CA LEU A 169 -7.39 4.78 -1.43
C LEU A 169 -8.23 5.96 -0.92
N TYR A 170 -8.56 5.94 0.38
CA TYR A 170 -9.29 6.99 1.06
C TYR A 170 -8.90 7.01 2.55
N GLU A 171 -8.87 8.19 3.17
CA GLU A 171 -8.69 8.31 4.62
C GLU A 171 -9.46 9.49 5.21
N ASN A 172 -9.88 9.34 6.47
CA ASN A 172 -10.34 10.41 7.33
C ASN A 172 -9.81 10.21 8.76
N GLU A 173 -10.34 10.97 9.72
CA GLU A 173 -9.89 10.92 11.13
C GLU A 173 -10.18 9.58 11.82
N GLU A 174 -11.16 8.80 11.34
CA GLU A 174 -11.58 7.54 11.99
C GLU A 174 -11.00 6.31 11.31
N TYR A 175 -10.96 6.29 9.97
CA TYR A 175 -10.63 5.10 9.20
C TYR A 175 -9.94 5.40 7.87
N CYS A 176 -9.31 4.36 7.31
CA CYS A 176 -8.81 4.32 5.94
C CYS A 176 -9.53 3.22 5.15
N ILE A 177 -9.69 3.42 3.84
CA ILE A 177 -10.00 2.36 2.87
C ILE A 177 -8.71 2.06 2.14
N VAL A 178 -8.26 0.81 2.19
CA VAL A 178 -7.02 0.35 1.57
C VAL A 178 -7.28 -0.64 0.45
N LYS A 179 -6.41 -0.65 -0.55
CA LYS A 179 -6.52 -1.52 -1.71
C LYS A 179 -6.38 -3.00 -1.34
N GLU A 180 -7.26 -3.83 -1.88
CA GLU A 180 -7.20 -5.29 -1.74
C GLU A 180 -6.27 -5.93 -2.78
N GLY A 181 -5.78 -7.14 -2.46
CA GLY A 181 -5.01 -7.96 -3.41
C GLY A 181 -3.64 -7.37 -3.78
N THR A 182 -3.08 -6.49 -2.96
CA THR A 182 -1.70 -6.02 -3.12
C THR A 182 -0.71 -7.12 -2.71
N SER A 183 0.45 -7.15 -3.36
CA SER A 183 1.54 -8.05 -2.94
C SER A 183 1.95 -7.72 -1.51
N TYR A 184 2.13 -8.75 -0.69
CA TYR A 184 2.47 -8.61 0.73
C TYR A 184 1.51 -7.72 1.55
N GLY A 185 0.30 -7.50 1.04
CA GLY A 185 -0.72 -6.68 1.68
C GLY A 185 -1.71 -7.46 2.55
N LEU A 186 -2.81 -6.78 2.90
CA LEU A 186 -3.87 -7.33 3.73
C LEU A 186 -4.89 -8.17 2.93
N SER A 187 -5.43 -9.16 3.62
CA SER A 187 -6.60 -9.93 3.19
C SER A 187 -7.82 -9.62 4.07
N VAL A 188 -9.03 -9.87 3.55
CA VAL A 188 -10.32 -9.54 4.21
C VAL A 188 -10.43 -10.09 5.65
N TYR A 189 -9.82 -11.24 5.92
CA TYR A 189 -9.92 -11.93 7.21
C TYR A 189 -8.67 -11.81 8.08
N ASP A 190 -7.75 -10.90 7.72
CA ASP A 190 -6.57 -10.65 8.51
C ASP A 190 -6.93 -10.00 9.84
N HIS A 191 -6.43 -10.57 10.93
CA HIS A 191 -6.48 -9.95 12.24
C HIS A 191 -5.39 -8.88 12.32
N ILE A 192 -5.75 -7.64 12.61
CA ILE A 192 -4.77 -6.54 12.70
C ILE A 192 -4.79 -5.92 14.09
N VAL A 193 -3.66 -5.33 14.47
CA VAL A 193 -3.55 -4.50 15.66
C VAL A 193 -4.29 -3.18 15.40
N LEU A 194 -5.24 -2.84 16.28
CA LEU A 194 -6.11 -1.67 16.09
C LEU A 194 -5.44 -0.34 16.42
N ASN A 195 -4.39 -0.37 17.25
CA ASN A 195 -3.53 0.77 17.54
C ASN A 195 -2.07 0.38 17.36
N ALA A 196 -1.43 0.84 16.29
CA ALA A 196 -0.07 0.45 15.98
C ALA A 196 0.96 0.98 16.98
N GLU A 197 0.64 2.00 17.78
CA GLU A 197 1.52 2.51 18.83
C GLU A 197 1.63 1.56 20.04
N THR A 198 0.79 0.53 20.13
CA THR A 198 0.81 -0.40 21.27
C THR A 198 1.69 -1.62 21.07
N VAL A 199 2.29 -1.80 19.89
CA VAL A 199 3.11 -2.98 19.57
C VAL A 199 4.29 -2.61 18.68
N ASP A 200 5.31 -3.45 18.70
CA ASP A 200 6.39 -3.48 17.71
C ASP A 200 6.21 -4.64 16.71
N GLU A 201 7.01 -4.64 15.64
CA GLU A 201 7.09 -5.79 14.72
C GLU A 201 7.76 -7.00 15.42
N ASP A 202 7.33 -8.22 15.06
CA ASP A 202 7.78 -9.48 15.65
C ASP A 202 7.48 -9.64 17.16
N GLU A 203 6.60 -8.79 17.71
CA GLU A 203 6.16 -8.89 19.09
C GLU A 203 5.21 -10.06 19.28
N VAL A 204 5.47 -10.88 20.31
CA VAL A 204 4.60 -11.99 20.71
C VAL A 204 3.37 -11.44 21.41
N ILE A 205 2.21 -11.70 20.84
CA ILE A 205 0.91 -11.31 21.41
C ILE A 205 0.36 -12.46 22.23
N TYR A 206 0.14 -12.19 23.52
CA TYR A 206 -0.57 -13.09 24.42
C TYR A 206 -2.06 -12.71 24.41
N ASP A 207 -2.91 -13.64 23.97
CA ASP A 207 -4.38 -13.56 24.13
C ASP A 207 -4.80 -13.74 25.60
#